data_AF-A0A381ZIZ9-F1
#
_entry.id   AF-A0A381ZIZ9-F1
#
_cell.length_a   1.000
_cell.length_b   1.000
_cell.length_c   1.000
_cell.angle_alpha   90.00
_cell.angle_beta   90.00
_cell.angle_gamma   90.00
#
_symmetry.space_group_name_H-M   'P 1'
#
loop_
_entity.id
_entity.type
_entity.pdbx_description
1 polymer ?
#
loop_
_entity_poly.entity_id
_entity_poly.type
_entity_poly.pdbx_seq_one_letter_code
_entity_poly.pdbx_strand_id
1 'polypeptide(L)'
;MEGHYNGQRLKVDGHDDAVIGMGNSFGRSHVLVYDSEKIIQKLMKRDKMTYEEAQEFFEFNIVGSYNGPGMPIFVYEYIDI
;
A
#
# COMPACT_ATOMS: atom_id res chain seq x y z
N MET A 1 30.63 -0.09 5.32
CA MET A 1 30.03 1.23 5.07
C MET A 1 28.54 1.01 4.91
N GLU A 2 27.78 1.34 5.94
CA GLU A 2 26.32 1.20 5.95
C GLU A 2 25.73 2.12 4.88
N GLY A 3 25.11 1.53 3.87
CA GLY A 3 24.43 2.28 2.83
C GLY A 3 23.24 2.99 3.46
N HIS A 4 23.38 4.29 3.72
CA HIS A 4 22.25 5.17 4.00
C HIS A 4 21.37 5.20 2.74
N TYR A 5 20.47 4.23 2.60
CA TYR A 5 19.40 4.30 1.62
C TYR A 5 18.53 5.50 2.01
N ASN A 6 18.74 6.61 1.31
CA ASN A 6 17.93 7.81 1.41
C ASN A 6 16.62 7.62 0.61
N GLY A 7 16.00 6.44 0.78
CA GLY A 7 14.77 6.08 0.07
C GLY A 7 13.63 6.89 0.63
N GLN A 8 13.16 7.87 -0.15
CA GLN A 8 11.91 8.55 0.17
C GLN A 8 10.80 7.52 0.31
N ARG A 9 10.15 7.51 1.48
CA ARG A 9 8.93 6.75 1.69
C ARG A 9 7.84 7.32 0.80
N LEU A 10 7.21 6.45 0.03
CA LEU A 10 6.06 6.82 -0.77
C LEU A 10 4.79 6.59 0.04
N LYS A 11 3.79 7.44 -0.21
CA LYS A 11 2.46 7.34 0.37
C LYS A 11 1.46 7.07 -0.75
N VAL A 12 0.38 6.38 -0.41
CA VAL A 12 -0.79 6.31 -1.29
C VAL A 12 -1.66 7.54 -0.99
N ASP A 13 -1.71 8.46 -1.95
CA ASP A 13 -2.41 9.73 -1.78
C ASP A 13 -3.89 9.54 -1.44
N GLY A 14 -4.35 10.21 -0.39
CA GLY A 14 -5.75 10.14 0.05
C GLY A 14 -6.11 8.89 0.86
N HIS A 15 -5.14 8.04 1.21
CA HIS A 15 -5.38 6.79 1.96
C HIS A 15 -4.61 6.73 3.30
N ASP A 16 -4.21 7.88 3.87
CA ASP A 16 -3.46 7.95 5.14
C ASP A 16 -4.14 7.20 6.31
N ASP A 17 -5.47 7.09 6.30
CA ASP A 17 -6.30 6.36 7.27
C ASP A 17 -6.18 4.83 7.17
N ALA A 18 -5.64 4.32 6.06
CA ALA A 18 -5.35 2.91 5.86
C ALA A 18 -3.94 2.51 6.29
N VAL A 19 -3.10 3.47 6.75
CA VAL A 19 -1.77 3.15 7.30
C VAL A 19 -1.91 2.42 8.62
N ILE A 20 -1.32 1.23 8.71
CA ILE A 20 -1.28 0.42 9.94
C ILE A 20 0.09 0.41 10.61
N GLY A 21 1.13 0.93 9.95
CA GLY A 21 2.45 1.08 10.55
C GLY A 21 3.56 1.31 9.53
N MET A 22 4.78 0.97 9.95
CA MET A 22 5.99 0.97 9.11
C MET A 22 6.57 -0.44 9.04
N GLY A 23 7.02 -0.82 7.86
CA GLY A 23 7.68 -2.09 7.58
C GLY A 23 9.16 -1.88 7.39
N ASN A 24 9.96 -2.82 7.88
CA ASN A 24 11.41 -2.85 7.70
C ASN A 24 11.83 -4.26 7.30
N SER A 25 12.77 -4.37 6.37
CA SER A 25 13.39 -5.63 5.96
C SER A 25 14.84 -5.37 5.58
N PHE A 26 15.70 -6.38 5.76
CA PHE A 26 17.09 -6.27 5.31
C PHE A 26 17.15 -5.89 3.82
N GLY A 27 18.02 -4.93 3.47
CA GLY A 27 18.15 -4.45 2.09
C GLY A 27 17.07 -3.47 1.62
N ARG A 28 16.14 -3.03 2.49
CA ARG A 28 15.12 -2.02 2.17
C ARG A 28 15.09 -0.91 3.23
N SER A 29 14.77 0.30 2.80
CA SER A 29 14.42 1.38 3.75
C SER A 29 13.09 1.09 4.45
N HIS A 30 12.85 1.74 5.58
CA HIS A 30 11.53 1.75 6.20
C HIS A 30 10.51 2.28 5.20
N VAL A 31 9.39 1.57 5.02
CA VAL A 31 8.27 1.96 4.15
C VAL A 31 6.95 1.94 4.93
N LEU A 32 5.93 2.61 4.41
CA LEU A 32 4.59 2.54 5.01
C LEU A 32 3.96 1.17 4.74
N VAL A 33 3.16 0.70 5.71
CA VAL A 33 2.35 -0.51 5.59
C VAL A 33 0.90 -0.10 5.64
N TYR A 34 0.15 -0.51 4.63
CA TYR A 34 -1.27 -0.24 4.48
C TYR A 34 -2.08 -1.52 4.63
N ASP A 35 -3.25 -1.38 5.24
CA ASP A 35 -4.35 -2.35 5.17
C ASP A 35 -5.03 -2.21 3.81
N SER A 36 -4.94 -3.24 2.96
CA SER A 36 -5.48 -3.19 1.60
C SER A 36 -7.00 -3.07 1.60
N GLU A 37 -7.67 -3.75 2.53
CA GLU A 37 -9.13 -3.78 2.63
C GLU A 37 -9.69 -2.40 2.97
N LYS A 38 -9.01 -1.65 3.85
CA LYS A 38 -9.40 -0.24 4.12
C LYS A 38 -9.31 0.65 2.89
N ILE A 39 -8.31 0.44 2.03
CA ILE A 39 -8.18 1.17 0.77
C ILE A 39 -9.36 0.83 -0.16
N ILE A 40 -9.63 -0.46 -0.36
CA ILE A 40 -10.71 -0.96 -1.21
C ILE A 40 -12.07 -0.44 -0.72
N GLN A 41 -12.37 -0.56 0.57
CA GLN A 41 -13.61 -0.04 1.15
C GLN A 41 -13.76 1.47 0.99
N LYS A 42 -12.65 2.22 1.02
CA LYS A 42 -12.67 3.67 0.80
C LYS A 42 -12.98 4.00 -0.65
N LEU A 43 -12.40 3.29 -1.61
CA LEU A 43 -12.72 3.41 -3.03
C LEU A 43 -14.21 3.12 -3.28
N MET A 44 -14.75 2.04 -2.71
CA MET A 44 -16.18 1.74 -2.80
C MET A 44 -17.05 2.88 -2.25
N LYS A 45 -16.74 3.39 -1.05
CA LYS A 45 -17.54 4.43 -0.38
C LYS A 45 -17.47 5.79 -1.07
N ARG A 46 -16.26 6.23 -1.43
CA ARG A 46 -15.97 7.56 -2.01
C ARG A 46 -16.34 7.59 -3.49
N ASP A 47 -15.90 6.59 -4.25
CA ASP A 47 -15.96 6.58 -5.72
C ASP A 47 -17.12 5.76 -6.27
N LYS A 48 -17.93 5.16 -5.39
CA LYS A 48 -19.13 4.37 -5.74
C LYS A 48 -18.83 3.14 -6.61
N MET A 49 -17.62 2.61 -6.49
CA MET A 49 -17.20 1.37 -7.12
C MET A 49 -17.83 0.15 -6.44
N THR A 50 -18.07 -0.92 -7.21
CA THR A 50 -18.27 -2.25 -6.62
C THR A 50 -16.99 -2.74 -5.94
N TYR A 51 -17.08 -3.84 -5.20
CA TYR A 51 -15.89 -4.43 -4.58
C TYR A 51 -14.87 -4.85 -5.66
N GLU A 52 -15.35 -5.48 -6.73
CA GLU A 52 -14.52 -5.94 -7.85
C GLU A 52 -13.85 -4.76 -8.56
N GLU A 53 -14.59 -3.71 -8.89
CA GLU A 53 -14.05 -2.50 -9.50
C GLU A 53 -13.00 -1.82 -8.61
N ALA A 54 -13.26 -1.74 -7.30
CA ALA A 54 -12.33 -1.17 -6.33
C ALA A 54 -11.07 -2.01 -6.17
N GLN A 55 -11.20 -3.35 -6.17
CA GLN A 55 -10.08 -4.28 -6.11
C GLN A 55 -9.21 -4.18 -7.36
N GLU A 56 -9.81 -4.20 -8.55
CA GLU A 56 -9.09 -4.00 -9.82
C GLU A 56 -8.40 -2.64 -9.85
N PHE A 57 -9.10 -1.58 -9.45
CA PHE A 57 -8.50 -0.25 -9.39
C PHE A 57 -7.29 -0.22 -8.45
N PHE A 58 -7.41 -0.81 -7.26
CA PHE A 58 -6.33 -0.91 -6.29
C PHE A 58 -5.12 -1.69 -6.85
N GLU A 59 -5.35 -2.85 -7.46
CA GLU A 59 -4.29 -3.68 -8.03
C GLU A 59 -3.57 -2.99 -9.19
N PHE A 60 -4.31 -2.39 -10.13
CA PHE A 60 -3.70 -1.77 -11.31
C PHE A 60 -3.13 -0.37 -11.03
N ASN A 61 -3.89 0.51 -10.37
CA ASN A 61 -3.53 1.93 -10.24
C ASN A 61 -2.73 2.23 -8.98
N ILE A 62 -2.88 1.44 -7.91
CA ILE A 62 -2.15 1.68 -6.66
C ILE A 62 -0.94 0.76 -6.60
N VAL A 63 -1.16 -0.57 -6.58
CA VAL A 63 -0.07 -1.55 -6.50
C VAL A 63 0.77 -1.55 -7.78
N GLY A 64 0.12 -1.61 -8.94
CA GLY A 64 0.75 -1.68 -10.26
C GLY A 64 1.48 -0.41 -10.70
N SER A 65 1.26 0.73 -10.03
CA SER A 65 1.94 1.99 -10.35
C SER A 65 3.45 1.99 -10.09
N TYR A 66 3.96 1.01 -9.34
CA TYR A 66 5.34 0.83 -8.89
C TYR A 66 6.28 2.03 -9.13
N ASN A 67 6.41 2.87 -8.10
CA ASN A 67 7.20 4.10 -8.17
C ASN A 67 8.59 3.96 -7.52
N GLY A 68 9.10 2.73 -7.42
CA GLY A 68 10.44 2.43 -6.90
C GLY A 68 10.50 1.87 -5.48
N PRO A 69 11.71 1.75 -4.89
CA PRO A 69 11.94 0.97 -3.66
C PRO A 69 11.23 1.48 -2.39
N GLY A 70 10.83 2.75 -2.40
CA GLY A 70 10.07 3.39 -1.33
C GLY A 70 8.57 3.09 -1.34
N MET A 71 8.09 2.28 -2.30
CA MET A 71 6.69 1.86 -2.39
C MET A 71 6.20 1.26 -1.07
N PRO A 72 4.91 1.40 -0.72
CA PRO A 72 4.36 0.78 0.47
C PRO A 72 4.35 -0.76 0.43
N ILE A 73 4.10 -1.37 1.59
CA ILE A 73 3.66 -2.76 1.70
C ILE A 73 2.14 -2.75 1.88
N PHE A 74 1.45 -3.64 1.18
CA PHE A 74 0.01 -3.83 1.32
C PHE A 74 -0.25 -5.18 2.00
N VAL A 75 -0.94 -5.13 3.14
CA VAL A 75 -1.33 -6.32 3.91
C VAL A 75 -2.73 -6.71 3.51
N TYR A 76 -2.87 -7.96 3.10
CA TYR A 76 -4.13 -8.62 2.84
C TYR A 76 -4.52 -9.47 4.05
N GLU A 77 -5.81 -9.75 4.20
CA GLU A 77 -6.30 -10.68 5.21
C GLU A 77 -5.63 -12.05 5.03
N TYR A 78 -5.13 -12.61 6.13
CA TYR A 78 -4.55 -13.95 6.11
C TYR A 78 -5.68 -14.98 6.14
N ILE A 79 -5.74 -15.82 5.10
CA ILE A 79 -6.67 -16.93 5.00
C ILE A 79 -5.86 -18.22 5.17
N ASP A 80 -6.15 -18.98 6.22
CA ASP A 80 -5.58 -20.31 6.42
C ASP A 80 -6.27 -21.27 5.44
N ILE A 81 -5.49 -21.92 4.56
CA ILE A 81 -5.96 -22.80 3.48
C ILE A 81 -5.50 -24.23 3.68
#